data_AF-A0A821CMX7-F1
#
_entry.id   AF-A0A821CMX7-F1
#
_cell.length_a   1.000
_cell.length_b   1.000
_cell.length_c   1.000
_cell.angle_alpha   90.00
_cell.angle_beta   90.00
_cell.angle_gamma   90.00
#
_symmetry.space_group_name_H-M   'P 1'
#
loop_
_entity.id
_entity.type
_entity.pdbx_description
1 polymer ?
#
loop_
_entity_poly.entity_id
_entity_poly.type
_entity_poly.pdbx_seq_one_letter_code
_entity_poly.pdbx_strand_id
1 'polypeptide(L)'
;MNNDEIVSDVITLIHSTTQSSYVICSQLSSKLFSYLSQIHLKDDQWNELKEAIERFDRSIDHPDVHQFQQLIETISACSNDCEERNYTLGRDRNTLNDSIRQLRDLLKSHVDLRCFLLTKLIEQQTIRLYLIDVMNLAGMNVGNQTHGNLFDIVRLLCQIDPTFPTSSVIDHPILLNCIQVIETNFNSINSKDDNIKSTVISALHLLTNILLKNEPFPMQTNSQLSNANFLTCMFQLIENNYNDDELVMTTIKFLLSYNLRFDYPNTNPVILTLIRINEQLSCRQLIERLILLFNRNIDPIEQKTTNSVIKFFADLFDDQKNASDIILFDSDRRLMVEIISRELTDRSCTDGITTAYLSLLELIFRKKTITHETCTRFDELQQSFQSYLSTEHCLSENRFIINEIIQQHNCFSLI
;
A
#
# COMPACT_ATOMS: atom_id res chain seq x y z
N MET A 1 -4.63 13.40 28.31
CA MET A 1 -4.77 12.98 26.91
C MET A 1 -5.87 13.82 26.33
N ASN A 2 -5.69 14.37 25.13
CA ASN A 2 -6.75 15.16 24.52
C ASN A 2 -7.95 14.24 24.28
N ASN A 3 -9.16 14.69 24.61
CA ASN A 3 -10.39 13.88 24.45
C ASN A 3 -10.59 13.44 22.99
N ASP A 4 -10.04 14.20 22.03
CA ASP A 4 -10.02 13.90 20.60
C ASP A 4 -9.11 12.72 20.23
N GLU A 5 -7.99 12.53 20.95
CA GLU A 5 -7.10 11.37 20.74
C GLU A 5 -7.77 10.08 21.17
N ILE A 6 -8.51 10.07 22.28
CA ILE A 6 -9.08 8.83 22.83
C ILE A 6 -10.19 8.26 21.94
N VAL A 7 -11.07 9.11 21.41
CA VAL A 7 -12.16 8.67 20.51
C VAL A 7 -11.60 8.27 19.15
N SER A 8 -10.67 9.06 18.61
CA SER A 8 -9.94 8.72 17.39
C SER A 8 -9.21 7.40 17.56
N ASP A 9 -8.50 7.19 18.67
CA ASP A 9 -7.75 5.96 18.96
C ASP A 9 -8.69 4.76 19.11
N VAL A 10 -9.82 4.89 19.81
CA VAL A 10 -10.78 3.78 19.97
C VAL A 10 -11.39 3.40 18.64
N ILE A 11 -11.78 4.35 17.80
CA ILE A 11 -12.38 4.00 16.51
C ILE A 11 -11.33 3.51 15.52
N THR A 12 -10.13 4.08 15.54
CA THR A 12 -8.99 3.60 14.74
C THR A 12 -8.57 2.19 15.17
N LEU A 13 -8.63 1.89 16.48
CA LEU A 13 -8.38 0.56 17.03
C LEU A 13 -9.46 -0.44 16.59
N ILE A 14 -10.74 -0.08 16.69
CA ILE A 14 -11.85 -0.95 16.25
C ILE A 14 -11.75 -1.20 14.74
N HIS A 15 -11.56 -0.16 13.94
CA HIS A 15 -11.46 -0.28 12.48
C HIS A 15 -10.22 -1.09 12.04
N SER A 16 -9.06 -0.87 12.68
CA SER A 16 -7.82 -1.61 12.37
C SER A 16 -7.84 -3.07 12.82
N THR A 17 -8.66 -3.41 13.83
CA THR A 17 -8.78 -4.79 14.33
C THR A 17 -9.87 -5.59 13.62
N THR A 18 -10.99 -4.97 13.21
CA THR A 18 -12.14 -5.73 12.69
C THR A 18 -12.33 -5.66 11.18
N GLN A 19 -11.59 -4.81 10.44
CA GLN A 19 -11.79 -4.55 9.00
C GLN A 19 -13.27 -4.31 8.61
N SER A 20 -14.09 -3.90 9.58
CA SER A 20 -15.53 -3.76 9.41
C SER A 20 -15.85 -2.34 8.94
N SER A 21 -16.98 -2.16 8.23
CA SER A 21 -17.44 -0.81 7.91
C SER A 21 -17.60 0.02 9.18
N TYR A 22 -17.35 1.32 9.10
CA TYR A 22 -17.45 2.23 10.24
C TYR A 22 -18.87 2.26 10.85
N VAL A 23 -19.90 1.87 10.08
CA VAL A 23 -21.28 1.64 10.57
C VAL A 23 -21.32 0.47 11.56
N ILE A 24 -20.61 -0.62 11.29
CA ILE A 24 -20.44 -1.72 12.23
C ILE A 24 -19.58 -1.25 13.41
N CYS A 25 -18.59 -0.38 13.21
CA CYS A 25 -17.80 0.21 14.30
C CYS A 25 -18.63 1.15 15.21
N SER A 26 -19.60 1.87 14.65
CA SER A 26 -20.59 2.71 15.35
C SER A 26 -21.65 1.88 16.09
N GLN A 27 -22.10 0.78 15.48
CA GLN A 27 -22.98 -0.20 16.12
C GLN A 27 -22.24 -1.03 17.20
N LEU A 28 -20.95 -1.29 16.99
CA LEU A 28 -20.06 -1.93 17.95
C LEU A 28 -19.69 -0.97 19.07
N SER A 29 -19.48 0.32 18.80
CA SER A 29 -19.20 1.32 19.84
C SER A 29 -20.42 1.51 20.72
N SER A 30 -21.64 1.55 20.16
CA SER A 30 -22.90 1.58 20.91
C SER A 30 -23.19 0.28 21.68
N LYS A 31 -22.81 -0.90 21.16
CA LYS A 31 -22.85 -2.17 21.92
C LYS A 31 -21.76 -2.25 22.99
N LEU A 32 -20.52 -1.85 22.71
CA LEU A 32 -19.43 -1.68 23.67
C LEU A 32 -19.86 -0.73 24.79
N PHE A 33 -20.62 0.31 24.46
CA PHE A 33 -21.24 1.23 25.42
C PHE A 33 -22.24 0.54 26.34
N SER A 34 -23.10 -0.33 25.80
CA SER A 34 -24.03 -1.11 26.61
C SER A 34 -23.30 -2.04 27.59
N TYR A 35 -22.15 -2.57 27.20
CA TYR A 35 -21.28 -3.37 28.06
C TYR A 35 -20.45 -2.53 29.04
N LEU A 36 -19.95 -1.37 28.63
CA LEU A 36 -19.20 -0.43 29.47
C LEU A 36 -20.08 0.28 30.50
N SER A 37 -21.37 0.45 30.23
CA SER A 37 -22.38 0.92 31.20
C SER A 37 -22.61 -0.06 32.36
N GLN A 38 -22.16 -1.31 32.23
CA GLN A 38 -22.15 -2.30 33.29
C GLN A 38 -20.85 -2.26 34.12
N ILE A 39 -19.88 -1.44 33.73
CA ILE A 39 -18.61 -1.24 34.45
C ILE A 39 -18.67 0.10 35.19
N HIS A 40 -18.38 0.09 36.49
CA HIS A 40 -18.33 1.29 37.33
C HIS A 40 -17.13 2.18 36.96
N LEU A 41 -17.27 3.00 35.92
CA LEU A 41 -16.40 4.15 35.65
C LEU A 41 -16.76 5.31 36.59
N LYS A 42 -15.77 6.16 36.93
CA LYS A 42 -15.99 7.36 37.75
C LYS A 42 -16.77 8.41 36.95
N ASP A 43 -17.67 9.14 37.60
CA ASP A 43 -18.63 10.07 36.98
C ASP A 43 -18.00 11.12 36.03
N ASP A 44 -16.76 11.55 36.31
CA ASP A 44 -16.04 12.53 35.48
C ASP A 44 -15.67 11.98 34.09
N GLN A 45 -15.28 10.70 34.00
CA GLN A 45 -14.97 10.04 32.73
C GLN A 45 -16.24 9.77 31.92
N TRP A 46 -17.36 9.55 32.60
CA TRP A 46 -18.67 9.39 31.98
C TRP A 46 -19.17 10.70 31.37
N ASN A 47 -18.97 11.83 32.05
CA ASN A 47 -19.34 13.15 31.53
C ASN A 47 -18.46 13.58 30.35
N GLU A 48 -17.16 13.34 30.39
CA GLU A 48 -16.25 13.62 29.26
C GLU A 48 -16.60 12.80 28.01
N LEU A 49 -16.89 11.51 28.18
CA LEU A 49 -17.28 10.62 27.09
C LEU A 49 -18.64 11.02 26.49
N LYS A 50 -19.59 11.43 27.34
CA LYS A 50 -20.92 11.91 26.93
C LYS A 50 -20.84 13.26 26.21
N GLU A 51 -19.96 14.16 26.63
CA GLU A 51 -19.73 15.45 25.96
C GLU A 51 -19.07 15.28 24.58
N ALA A 52 -18.14 14.33 24.43
CA ALA A 52 -17.56 13.98 23.13
C ALA A 52 -18.61 13.40 22.16
N ILE A 53 -19.54 12.59 22.67
CA ILE A 53 -20.64 12.00 21.88
C ILE A 53 -21.71 13.04 21.53
N GLU A 54 -22.08 13.93 22.45
CA GLU A 54 -23.01 15.02 22.16
C GLU A 54 -22.43 16.01 21.14
N ARG A 55 -21.10 16.20 21.09
CA ARG A 55 -20.42 16.93 20.00
C ARG A 55 -20.46 16.17 18.68
N PHE A 56 -20.30 14.85 18.70
CA PHE A 56 -20.40 14.01 17.51
C PHE A 56 -21.82 13.99 16.91
N ASP A 57 -22.87 14.15 17.73
CA ASP A 57 -24.26 14.15 17.27
C ASP A 57 -24.78 15.54 16.84
N ARG A 58 -24.19 16.64 17.31
CA ARG A 58 -24.52 18.05 16.91
C ARG A 58 -23.84 18.52 15.61
N SER A 59 -23.36 17.62 14.77
CA SER A 59 -22.33 17.85 13.75
C SER A 59 -22.80 18.28 12.35
N ILE A 60 -24.11 18.48 12.09
CA ILE A 60 -24.59 18.94 10.76
C ILE A 60 -24.26 20.42 10.52
N ASP A 61 -24.24 21.25 11.57
CA ASP A 61 -23.99 22.69 11.48
C ASP A 61 -22.51 23.08 11.69
N HIS A 62 -21.58 22.11 11.57
CA HIS A 62 -20.15 22.39 11.73
C HIS A 62 -19.64 23.24 10.54
N PRO A 63 -18.84 24.30 10.78
CA PRO A 63 -18.35 25.16 9.69
C PRO A 63 -17.60 24.39 8.61
N ASP A 64 -16.78 23.40 9.00
CA ASP A 64 -16.03 22.55 8.06
C ASP A 64 -16.93 21.69 7.17
N VAL A 65 -18.11 21.29 7.67
CA VAL A 65 -19.09 20.50 6.90
C VAL A 65 -19.75 21.38 5.85
N HIS A 66 -20.14 22.59 6.21
CA HIS A 66 -20.67 23.57 5.26
C HIS A 66 -19.63 23.96 4.23
N GLN A 67 -18.38 24.17 4.66
CA GLN A 67 -17.27 24.45 3.75
C GLN A 67 -17.05 23.28 2.79
N PHE A 68 -17.06 22.04 3.27
CA PHE A 68 -16.96 20.86 2.43
C PHE A 68 -18.08 20.81 1.38
N GLN A 69 -19.34 20.98 1.79
CA GLN A 69 -20.51 20.96 0.89
C GLN A 69 -20.39 22.04 -0.21
N GLN A 70 -20.03 23.27 0.18
CA GLN A 70 -19.84 24.37 -0.77
C GLN A 70 -18.72 24.07 -1.78
N LEU A 71 -17.61 23.49 -1.31
CA LEU A 71 -16.48 23.15 -2.17
C LEU A 71 -16.84 22.04 -3.17
N ILE A 72 -17.49 20.96 -2.74
CA ILE A 72 -17.88 19.88 -3.66
C ILE A 72 -18.94 20.33 -4.67
N GLU A 73 -19.90 21.18 -4.26
CA GLU A 73 -20.91 21.75 -5.15
C GLU A 73 -20.27 22.63 -6.21
N THR A 74 -19.32 23.48 -5.80
CA THR A 74 -18.57 24.35 -6.71
C THR A 74 -17.76 23.51 -7.71
N ILE A 75 -17.07 22.47 -7.25
CA ILE A 75 -16.27 21.60 -8.13
C ILE A 75 -17.16 20.80 -9.09
N SER A 76 -18.28 20.24 -8.61
CA SER A 76 -19.25 19.51 -9.45
C SER A 76 -19.85 20.42 -10.52
N ALA A 77 -20.26 21.65 -10.15
CA ALA A 77 -20.77 22.62 -11.12
C ALA A 77 -19.74 22.95 -12.21
N CYS A 78 -18.47 23.15 -11.82
CA CYS A 78 -17.39 23.34 -12.77
C CYS A 78 -17.10 22.10 -13.63
N SER A 79 -17.26 20.89 -13.09
CA SER A 79 -17.05 19.63 -13.81
C SER A 79 -18.10 19.43 -14.90
N ASN A 80 -19.38 19.62 -14.57
CA ASN A 80 -20.49 19.50 -15.52
C ASN A 80 -20.37 20.51 -16.67
N ASP A 81 -19.96 21.74 -16.36
CA ASP A 81 -19.66 22.76 -17.37
C ASP A 81 -18.50 22.35 -18.32
N CYS A 82 -17.54 21.55 -17.83
CA CYS A 82 -16.43 21.04 -18.64
C CYS A 82 -16.87 19.93 -19.60
N GLU A 83 -17.72 19.01 -19.14
CA GLU A 83 -18.25 17.91 -19.96
C GLU A 83 -19.16 18.41 -21.09
N GLU A 84 -19.99 19.43 -20.85
CA GLU A 84 -20.91 19.95 -21.85
C GLU A 84 -20.24 20.78 -22.97
N ARG A 85 -19.06 21.38 -22.73
CA ARG A 85 -18.52 22.44 -23.60
C ARG A 85 -17.28 22.09 -24.42
N ASN A 86 -16.62 20.94 -24.24
CA ASN A 86 -15.35 20.60 -24.92
C ASN A 86 -14.28 21.72 -24.85
N TYR A 87 -14.39 22.65 -23.90
CA TYR A 87 -13.56 23.85 -23.81
C TYR A 87 -12.51 23.69 -22.72
N THR A 88 -11.31 24.15 -23.03
CA THR A 88 -10.23 24.36 -22.06
C THR A 88 -10.69 25.28 -20.94
N LEU A 89 -10.38 24.89 -19.69
CA LEU A 89 -10.54 25.62 -18.42
C LEU A 89 -10.06 27.08 -18.49
N GLY A 90 -10.81 27.97 -19.14
CA GLY A 90 -10.30 29.27 -19.58
C GLY A 90 -10.71 30.45 -18.69
N ARG A 91 -11.85 30.36 -17.98
CA ARG A 91 -12.37 31.48 -17.18
C ARG A 91 -12.42 31.23 -15.66
N ASP A 92 -12.67 30.00 -15.23
CA ASP A 92 -12.79 29.66 -13.78
C ASP A 92 -11.69 28.71 -13.26
N ARG A 93 -10.59 28.55 -14.00
CA ARG A 93 -9.51 27.59 -13.65
C ARG A 93 -8.84 27.89 -12.32
N ASN A 94 -8.68 29.17 -11.99
CA ASN A 94 -8.08 29.58 -10.72
C ASN A 94 -9.02 29.25 -9.57
N THR A 95 -10.31 29.61 -9.70
CA THR A 95 -11.36 29.28 -8.72
C THR A 95 -11.48 27.77 -8.51
N LEU A 96 -11.46 26.98 -9.58
CA LEU A 96 -11.49 25.51 -9.51
C LEU A 96 -10.26 24.96 -8.81
N ASN A 97 -9.06 25.41 -9.20
CA ASN A 97 -7.81 24.95 -8.59
C ASN A 97 -7.73 25.32 -7.10
N ASP A 98 -8.17 26.52 -6.74
CA ASP A 98 -8.24 26.98 -5.35
C ASP A 98 -9.25 26.16 -4.56
N SER A 99 -10.42 25.86 -5.13
CA SER A 99 -11.44 25.02 -4.49
C SER A 99 -10.95 23.58 -4.29
N ILE A 100 -10.32 22.98 -5.30
CA ILE A 100 -9.72 21.64 -5.21
C ILE A 100 -8.61 21.63 -4.15
N ARG A 101 -7.74 22.65 -4.12
CA ARG A 101 -6.68 22.76 -3.12
C ARG A 101 -7.26 22.88 -1.70
N GLN A 102 -8.26 23.74 -1.50
CA GLN A 102 -8.93 23.89 -0.22
C GLN A 102 -9.61 22.59 0.22
N LEU A 103 -10.28 21.88 -0.69
CA LEU A 103 -10.91 20.60 -0.40
C LEU A 103 -9.87 19.55 0.03
N ARG A 104 -8.74 19.46 -0.68
CA ARG A 104 -7.62 18.58 -0.32
C ARG A 104 -7.09 18.91 1.08
N ASP A 105 -6.85 20.18 1.36
CA ASP A 105 -6.27 20.63 2.63
C ASP A 105 -7.25 20.40 3.79
N LEU A 106 -8.54 20.60 3.57
CA LEU A 106 -9.62 20.30 4.51
C LEU A 106 -9.66 18.80 4.84
N LEU A 107 -9.66 17.94 3.82
CA LEU A 107 -9.66 16.48 4.01
C LEU A 107 -8.37 15.95 4.66
N LYS A 108 -7.22 16.58 4.40
CA LYS A 108 -5.95 16.20 5.04
C LYS A 108 -5.90 16.60 6.52
N SER A 109 -6.39 17.80 6.86
CA SER A 109 -6.18 18.41 8.17
C SER A 109 -7.20 17.97 9.23
N HIS A 110 -8.42 17.61 8.82
CA HIS A 110 -9.51 17.33 9.75
C HIS A 110 -9.87 15.84 9.77
N VAL A 111 -9.29 15.07 10.70
CA VAL A 111 -9.59 13.64 10.90
C VAL A 111 -11.05 13.45 11.31
N ASP A 112 -11.60 14.35 12.12
CA ASP A 112 -12.99 14.30 12.60
C ASP A 112 -13.99 14.51 11.46
N LEU A 113 -13.68 15.42 10.53
CA LEU A 113 -14.48 15.63 9.32
C LEU A 113 -14.52 14.38 8.44
N ARG A 114 -13.38 13.68 8.29
CA ARG A 114 -13.32 12.41 7.54
C ARG A 114 -14.23 11.35 8.15
N CYS A 115 -14.24 11.24 9.48
CA CYS A 115 -15.11 10.30 10.21
C CYS A 115 -16.59 10.69 10.11
N PHE A 116 -16.89 12.00 10.13
CA PHE A 116 -18.25 12.52 9.97
C PHE A 116 -18.81 12.31 8.56
N LEU A 117 -18.01 12.58 7.52
CA LEU A 117 -18.36 12.34 6.11
C LEU A 117 -18.80 10.88 5.88
N LEU A 118 -18.04 9.96 6.46
CA LEU A 118 -18.25 8.50 6.46
C LEU A 118 -19.61 8.08 7.04
N THR A 119 -20.13 8.83 8.02
CA THR A 119 -21.25 8.37 8.84
C THR A 119 -22.59 9.02 8.46
N LYS A 120 -22.61 10.27 7.95
CA LYS A 120 -23.87 10.98 7.66
C LYS A 120 -24.00 11.58 6.26
N LEU A 121 -22.90 11.91 5.59
CA LEU A 121 -22.95 12.68 4.33
C LEU A 121 -22.83 11.79 3.09
N ILE A 122 -22.06 10.69 3.14
CA ILE A 122 -21.93 9.77 2.00
C ILE A 122 -23.21 8.99 1.71
N GLU A 123 -24.07 8.79 2.71
CA GLU A 123 -25.41 8.21 2.52
C GLU A 123 -26.36 9.14 1.75
N GLN A 124 -26.08 10.45 1.70
CA GLN A 124 -26.86 11.38 0.91
C GLN A 124 -26.54 11.22 -0.57
N GLN A 125 -27.54 10.83 -1.37
CA GLN A 125 -27.37 10.59 -2.80
C GLN A 125 -26.79 11.79 -3.54
N THR A 126 -27.14 13.02 -3.16
CA THR A 126 -26.64 14.26 -3.77
C THR A 126 -25.14 14.45 -3.57
N ILE A 127 -24.66 14.29 -2.34
CA ILE A 127 -23.23 14.41 -2.00
C ILE A 127 -22.44 13.31 -2.70
N ARG A 128 -22.99 12.09 -2.73
CA ARG A 128 -22.37 10.98 -3.46
C ARG A 128 -22.21 11.30 -4.96
N LEU A 129 -23.20 11.93 -5.59
CA LEU A 129 -23.11 12.37 -6.99
C LEU A 129 -22.02 13.44 -7.18
N TYR A 130 -21.93 14.45 -6.29
CA TYR A 130 -20.86 15.45 -6.39
C TYR A 130 -19.46 14.85 -6.23
N LEU A 131 -19.30 13.86 -5.35
CA LEU A 131 -18.04 13.14 -5.21
C LEU A 131 -17.70 12.35 -6.49
N ILE A 132 -18.70 11.76 -7.14
CA ILE A 132 -18.54 11.09 -8.45
C ILE A 132 -18.05 12.09 -9.50
N ASP A 133 -18.59 13.30 -9.55
CA ASP A 133 -18.15 14.34 -10.49
C ASP A 133 -16.70 14.76 -10.24
N VAL A 134 -16.31 14.95 -8.96
CA VAL A 134 -14.91 15.23 -8.57
C VAL A 134 -13.97 14.11 -9.03
N MET A 135 -14.42 12.86 -8.92
CA MET A 135 -13.66 11.69 -9.34
C MET A 135 -13.56 11.60 -10.87
N ASN A 136 -14.63 11.90 -11.60
CA ASN A 136 -14.63 11.97 -13.06
C ASN A 136 -13.65 13.04 -13.55
N LEU A 137 -13.60 14.21 -12.89
CA LEU A 137 -12.63 15.26 -13.17
C LEU A 137 -11.18 14.78 -13.02
N ALA A 138 -10.90 13.88 -12.07
CA ALA A 138 -9.58 13.27 -11.94
C ALA A 138 -9.20 12.37 -13.14
N GLY A 139 -10.20 11.84 -13.85
CA GLY A 139 -10.03 11.10 -15.11
C GLY A 139 -9.92 11.96 -16.37
N MET A 140 -10.18 13.28 -16.28
CA MET A 140 -10.06 14.21 -17.41
C MET A 140 -8.62 14.72 -17.56
N ASN A 141 -8.26 15.27 -18.73
CA ASN A 141 -6.94 15.89 -18.92
C ASN A 141 -6.91 17.30 -18.30
N VAL A 142 -6.38 17.41 -17.09
CA VAL A 142 -6.22 18.66 -16.33
C VAL A 142 -4.73 19.03 -16.19
N GLY A 143 -4.40 20.17 -15.60
CA GLY A 143 -3.00 20.53 -15.34
C GLY A 143 -2.38 19.65 -14.24
N ASN A 144 -1.07 19.41 -14.29
CA ASN A 144 -0.35 18.57 -13.33
C ASN A 144 -0.69 18.91 -11.86
N GLN A 145 -0.60 20.18 -11.47
CA GLN A 145 -0.92 20.61 -10.10
C GLN A 145 -2.36 20.27 -9.69
N THR A 146 -3.31 20.40 -10.61
CA THR A 146 -4.71 20.02 -10.38
C THR A 146 -4.85 18.50 -10.23
N HIS A 147 -4.15 17.73 -11.06
CA HIS A 147 -4.09 16.27 -10.95
C HIS A 147 -3.55 15.79 -9.63
N GLY A 148 -2.42 16.36 -9.16
CA GLY A 148 -1.85 15.99 -7.87
C GLY A 148 -2.88 16.16 -6.74
N ASN A 149 -3.58 17.28 -6.72
CA ASN A 149 -4.61 17.55 -5.71
C ASN A 149 -5.83 16.62 -5.85
N LEU A 150 -6.28 16.36 -7.07
CA LEU A 150 -7.42 15.45 -7.33
C LEU A 150 -7.08 14.02 -6.92
N PHE A 151 -5.90 13.51 -7.28
CA PHE A 151 -5.47 12.16 -6.87
C PHE A 151 -5.37 12.03 -5.36
N ASP A 152 -4.89 13.05 -4.65
CA ASP A 152 -4.89 13.10 -3.20
C ASP A 152 -6.31 13.08 -2.61
N ILE A 153 -7.24 13.85 -3.18
CA ILE A 153 -8.65 13.85 -2.75
C ILE A 153 -9.25 12.46 -2.95
N VAL A 154 -9.14 11.88 -4.15
CA VAL A 154 -9.66 10.54 -4.44
C VAL A 154 -9.04 9.51 -3.51
N ARG A 155 -7.72 9.58 -3.26
CA ARG A 155 -7.02 8.71 -2.31
C ARG A 155 -7.62 8.81 -0.91
N LEU A 156 -7.85 10.02 -0.41
CA LEU A 156 -8.44 10.26 0.92
C LEU A 156 -9.88 9.75 0.98
N LEU A 157 -10.67 9.96 -0.06
CA LEU A 157 -12.04 9.42 -0.17
C LEU A 157 -12.05 7.88 -0.16
N CYS A 158 -11.11 7.25 -0.87
CA CYS A 158 -10.95 5.79 -0.87
C CYS A 158 -10.54 5.22 0.48
N GLN A 159 -9.87 6.00 1.33
CA GLN A 159 -9.53 5.63 2.71
C GLN A 159 -10.73 5.79 3.66
N ILE A 160 -11.59 6.78 3.40
CA ILE A 160 -12.80 7.05 4.17
C ILE A 160 -13.81 5.94 3.93
N ASP A 161 -14.22 5.71 2.68
CA ASP A 161 -15.17 4.65 2.36
C ASP A 161 -14.56 3.70 1.32
N PRO A 162 -14.23 2.45 1.72
CA PRO A 162 -13.64 1.48 0.81
C PRO A 162 -14.63 1.00 -0.27
N THR A 163 -15.91 1.39 -0.21
CA THR A 163 -16.91 1.06 -1.23
C THR A 163 -16.97 2.04 -2.40
N PHE A 164 -16.36 3.23 -2.29
CA PHE A 164 -16.30 4.17 -3.42
C PHE A 164 -15.65 3.58 -4.68
N PRO A 165 -14.54 2.84 -4.58
CA PRO A 165 -13.93 2.22 -5.75
C PRO A 165 -14.76 1.08 -6.32
N THR A 166 -15.45 0.30 -5.48
CA THR A 166 -16.25 -0.85 -5.94
C THR A 166 -17.59 -0.46 -6.53
N SER A 167 -18.11 0.73 -6.23
CA SER A 167 -19.45 1.16 -6.62
C SER A 167 -19.56 1.78 -8.02
N SER A 168 -18.76 1.34 -9.00
CA SER A 168 -18.92 1.61 -10.44
C SER A 168 -18.44 2.97 -11.00
N VAL A 169 -17.59 3.72 -10.29
CA VAL A 169 -17.17 5.07 -10.74
C VAL A 169 -15.64 5.24 -10.91
N ILE A 170 -14.81 4.42 -10.27
CA ILE A 170 -13.33 4.57 -10.36
C ILE A 170 -12.73 3.82 -11.54
N ASP A 171 -13.51 3.01 -12.25
CA ASP A 171 -13.01 1.74 -12.75
C ASP A 171 -12.06 1.79 -13.95
N HIS A 172 -11.81 2.95 -14.56
CA HIS A 172 -10.86 3.00 -15.68
C HIS A 172 -10.20 4.35 -15.95
N PRO A 173 -10.94 5.47 -16.06
CA PRO A 173 -10.35 6.72 -16.54
C PRO A 173 -9.33 7.29 -15.56
N ILE A 174 -9.61 7.23 -14.26
CA ILE A 174 -8.72 7.71 -13.20
C ILE A 174 -7.43 6.90 -13.19
N LEU A 175 -7.53 5.56 -13.26
CA LEU A 175 -6.38 4.67 -13.27
C LEU A 175 -5.50 4.87 -14.51
N LEU A 176 -6.13 4.96 -15.69
CA LEU A 176 -5.42 5.29 -16.92
C LEU A 176 -4.74 6.65 -16.84
N ASN A 177 -5.41 7.64 -16.26
CA ASN A 177 -4.85 8.97 -16.15
C ASN A 177 -3.69 9.01 -15.15
N CYS A 178 -3.73 8.24 -14.06
CA CYS A 178 -2.57 8.07 -13.18
C CYS A 178 -1.37 7.50 -13.96
N ILE A 179 -1.58 6.45 -14.75
CA ILE A 179 -0.52 5.85 -15.60
C ILE A 179 0.02 6.88 -16.59
N GLN A 180 -0.88 7.56 -17.31
CA GLN A 180 -0.52 8.56 -18.31
C GLN A 180 0.25 9.75 -17.69
N VAL A 181 -0.17 10.23 -16.52
CA VAL A 181 0.51 11.31 -15.80
C VAL A 181 1.92 10.89 -15.40
N ILE A 182 2.13 9.64 -14.95
CA ILE A 182 3.46 9.12 -14.62
C ILE A 182 4.33 9.04 -15.88
N GLU A 183 3.83 8.45 -16.96
CA GLU A 183 4.58 8.28 -18.21
C GLU A 183 4.95 9.63 -18.86
N THR A 184 3.99 10.57 -18.90
CA THR A 184 4.18 11.87 -19.54
C THR A 184 5.17 12.73 -18.77
N ASN A 185 5.15 12.65 -17.43
CA ASN A 185 6.01 13.46 -16.59
C ASN A 185 7.35 12.78 -16.24
N PHE A 186 7.56 11.52 -16.62
CA PHE A 186 8.78 10.77 -16.29
C PHE A 186 10.08 11.54 -16.57
N ASN A 187 10.20 12.12 -17.77
CA ASN A 187 11.40 12.87 -18.18
C ASN A 187 11.56 14.22 -17.47
N SER A 188 10.47 14.79 -16.94
CA SER A 188 10.45 16.10 -16.28
C SER A 188 10.50 16.04 -14.76
N ILE A 189 10.52 14.85 -14.15
CA ILE A 189 10.60 14.69 -12.69
C ILE A 189 11.88 15.29 -12.10
N ASN A 190 13.00 15.21 -12.82
CA ASN A 190 14.28 15.81 -12.42
C ASN A 190 14.34 17.32 -12.66
N SER A 191 13.28 17.94 -13.18
CA SER A 191 13.20 19.38 -13.26
C SER A 191 13.05 19.98 -11.85
N LYS A 192 13.40 21.27 -11.69
CA LYS A 192 13.21 22.00 -10.42
C LYS A 192 11.74 22.25 -10.05
N ASP A 193 10.78 21.63 -10.75
CA ASP A 193 9.35 21.83 -10.53
C ASP A 193 8.80 20.77 -9.55
N ASP A 194 8.75 21.14 -8.26
CA ASP A 194 8.22 20.31 -7.19
C ASP A 194 6.76 19.88 -7.41
N ASN A 195 5.99 20.61 -8.25
CA ASN A 195 4.60 20.26 -8.55
C ASN A 195 4.52 18.98 -9.40
N ILE A 196 5.47 18.76 -10.31
CA ILE A 196 5.48 17.58 -11.17
C ILE A 196 5.75 16.34 -10.32
N LYS A 197 6.79 16.41 -9.48
CA LYS A 197 7.16 15.33 -8.56
C LYS A 197 6.00 14.98 -7.62
N SER A 198 5.41 15.97 -6.95
CA SER A 198 4.29 15.74 -6.03
C SER A 198 3.07 15.13 -6.73
N THR A 199 2.81 15.50 -7.98
CA THR A 199 1.74 14.91 -8.80
C THR A 199 1.98 13.43 -9.07
N VAL A 200 3.21 13.06 -9.47
CA VAL A 200 3.61 11.67 -9.70
C VAL A 200 3.50 10.84 -8.42
N ILE A 201 3.99 11.36 -7.29
CA ILE A 201 3.86 10.72 -5.98
C ILE A 201 2.39 10.50 -5.60
N SER A 202 1.53 11.48 -5.84
CA SER A 202 0.09 11.38 -5.57
C SER A 202 -0.58 10.30 -6.42
N ALA A 203 -0.24 10.23 -7.71
CA ALA A 203 -0.72 9.19 -8.62
C ALA A 203 -0.26 7.79 -8.16
N LEU A 204 1.01 7.62 -7.79
CA LEU A 204 1.54 6.36 -7.30
C LEU A 204 0.88 5.90 -6.00
N HIS A 205 0.64 6.82 -5.07
CA HIS A 205 -0.08 6.51 -3.84
C HIS A 205 -1.51 6.04 -4.12
N LEU A 206 -2.23 6.70 -5.04
CA LEU A 206 -3.58 6.29 -5.41
C LEU A 206 -3.58 4.90 -6.04
N LEU A 207 -2.71 4.65 -7.02
CA LEU A 207 -2.56 3.33 -7.65
C LEU A 207 -2.24 2.24 -6.61
N THR A 208 -1.30 2.51 -5.70
CA THR A 208 -0.91 1.58 -4.63
C THR A 208 -2.13 1.24 -3.76
N ASN A 209 -2.87 2.24 -3.27
CA ASN A 209 -4.04 2.00 -2.42
C ASN A 209 -5.14 1.18 -3.12
N ILE A 210 -5.34 1.40 -4.42
CA ILE A 210 -6.32 0.65 -5.21
C ILE A 210 -5.83 -0.80 -5.42
N LEU A 211 -4.55 -0.99 -5.73
CA LEU A 211 -3.94 -2.32 -5.89
C LEU A 211 -4.10 -3.19 -4.64
N LEU A 212 -3.95 -2.60 -3.45
CA LEU A 212 -4.05 -3.30 -2.18
C LEU A 212 -5.45 -3.85 -1.87
N LYS A 213 -6.50 -3.41 -2.59
CA LYS A 213 -7.85 -3.99 -2.46
C LYS A 213 -7.97 -5.38 -3.07
N ASN A 214 -6.99 -5.77 -3.91
CA ASN A 214 -6.95 -7.05 -4.61
C ASN A 214 -8.20 -7.37 -5.47
N GLU A 215 -8.83 -6.33 -6.01
CA GLU A 215 -9.98 -6.48 -6.91
C GLU A 215 -9.53 -6.63 -8.37
N PRO A 216 -10.27 -7.40 -9.19
CA PRO A 216 -9.94 -7.56 -10.60
C PRO A 216 -10.14 -6.24 -11.35
N PHE A 217 -9.12 -5.79 -12.08
CA PHE A 217 -9.27 -4.63 -12.96
C PHE A 217 -9.89 -5.00 -14.31
N PRO A 218 -10.51 -4.03 -15.00
CA PRO A 218 -10.84 -4.18 -16.40
C PRO A 218 -9.61 -4.52 -17.25
N MET A 219 -9.84 -5.27 -18.33
CA MET A 219 -8.76 -5.77 -19.20
C MET A 219 -7.85 -4.67 -19.75
N GLN A 220 -8.39 -3.48 -20.03
CA GLN A 220 -7.64 -2.34 -20.56
C GLN A 220 -6.69 -1.72 -19.51
N THR A 221 -7.11 -1.56 -18.26
CA THR A 221 -6.21 -1.10 -17.18
C THR A 221 -5.14 -2.14 -16.89
N ASN A 222 -5.50 -3.42 -16.86
CA ASN A 222 -4.55 -4.51 -16.70
C ASN A 222 -3.51 -4.53 -17.83
N SER A 223 -3.93 -4.31 -19.09
CA SER A 223 -2.98 -4.28 -20.22
C SER A 223 -1.99 -3.12 -20.11
N GLN A 224 -2.43 -1.94 -19.65
CA GLN A 224 -1.54 -0.80 -19.41
C GLN A 224 -0.62 -0.99 -18.20
N LEU A 225 -1.11 -1.51 -17.08
CA LEU A 225 -0.28 -1.80 -15.90
C LEU A 225 0.74 -2.92 -16.17
N SER A 226 0.38 -3.90 -16.98
CA SER A 226 1.27 -4.97 -17.44
C SER A 226 2.19 -4.54 -18.59
N ASN A 227 2.03 -3.31 -19.10
CA ASN A 227 2.85 -2.79 -20.18
C ASN A 227 4.29 -2.71 -19.71
N ALA A 228 5.17 -3.41 -20.43
CA ALA A 228 6.58 -3.47 -20.08
C ALA A 228 7.26 -2.09 -20.17
N ASN A 229 6.74 -1.15 -20.97
CA ASN A 229 7.27 0.23 -21.02
C ASN A 229 6.96 1.01 -19.74
N PHE A 230 5.73 0.85 -19.22
CA PHE A 230 5.33 1.48 -17.97
C PHE A 230 6.16 0.92 -16.80
N LEU A 231 6.30 -0.41 -16.70
CA LEU A 231 7.15 -1.02 -15.68
C LEU A 231 8.63 -0.63 -15.84
N THR A 232 9.13 -0.49 -17.08
CA THR A 232 10.46 0.04 -17.34
C THR A 232 10.64 1.47 -16.81
N CYS A 233 9.64 2.34 -17.02
CA CYS A 233 9.60 3.68 -16.43
C CYS A 233 9.66 3.60 -14.89
N MET A 234 8.91 2.70 -14.26
CA MET A 234 8.93 2.52 -12.80
C MET A 234 10.31 2.10 -12.26
N PHE A 235 10.99 1.17 -12.93
CA PHE A 235 12.36 0.80 -12.54
C PHE A 235 13.34 1.96 -12.73
N GLN A 236 13.23 2.70 -13.83
CA GLN A 236 14.05 3.88 -14.07
C GLN A 236 13.79 5.00 -13.06
N LEU A 237 12.57 5.16 -12.55
CA LEU A 237 12.27 6.12 -11.49
C LEU A 237 13.09 5.83 -10.22
N ILE A 238 13.27 4.55 -9.88
CA ILE A 238 14.05 4.14 -8.72
C ILE A 238 15.53 4.38 -8.96
N GLU A 239 16.05 3.89 -10.08
CA GLU A 239 17.49 3.93 -10.37
C GLU A 239 18.00 5.36 -10.63
N ASN A 240 17.21 6.21 -11.30
CA ASN A 240 17.63 7.56 -11.67
C ASN A 240 17.44 8.59 -10.54
N ASN A 241 16.56 8.32 -9.56
CA ASN A 241 16.21 9.27 -8.49
C ASN A 241 16.59 8.76 -7.10
N TYR A 242 17.68 7.98 -6.98
CA TYR A 242 18.08 7.30 -5.73
C TYR A 242 18.27 8.20 -4.50
N ASN A 243 18.47 9.51 -4.69
CA ASN A 243 18.57 10.51 -3.61
C ASN A 243 17.21 10.98 -3.08
N ASP A 244 16.12 10.70 -3.79
CA ASP A 244 14.77 11.11 -3.44
C ASP A 244 14.02 9.98 -2.74
N ASP A 245 14.24 9.88 -1.42
CA ASP A 245 13.70 8.79 -0.61
C ASP A 245 12.18 8.66 -0.72
N GLU A 246 11.43 9.77 -0.80
CA GLU A 246 9.97 9.74 -0.88
C GLU A 246 9.49 9.15 -2.22
N LEU A 247 10.03 9.64 -3.33
CA LEU A 247 9.67 9.15 -4.67
C LEU A 247 10.05 7.68 -4.83
N VAL A 248 11.27 7.32 -4.45
CA VAL A 248 11.80 5.95 -4.55
C VAL A 248 10.96 4.99 -3.71
N MET A 249 10.71 5.32 -2.44
CA MET A 249 9.93 4.44 -1.56
C MET A 249 8.48 4.30 -2.03
N THR A 250 7.87 5.38 -2.54
CA THR A 250 6.51 5.31 -3.09
C THR A 250 6.45 4.42 -4.33
N THR A 251 7.47 4.49 -5.19
CA THR A 251 7.60 3.64 -6.38
C THR A 251 7.82 2.17 -6.00
N ILE A 252 8.65 1.89 -4.99
CA ILE A 252 8.84 0.54 -4.44
C ILE A 252 7.53 -0.02 -3.89
N LYS A 253 6.77 0.78 -3.12
CA LYS A 253 5.45 0.37 -2.61
C LYS A 253 4.49 -0.01 -3.72
N PHE A 254 4.45 0.78 -4.80
CA PHE A 254 3.66 0.43 -5.97
C PHE A 254 4.07 -0.93 -6.54
N LEU A 255 5.37 -1.15 -6.80
CA LEU A 255 5.87 -2.39 -7.39
C LEU A 255 5.57 -3.60 -6.52
N LEU A 256 5.77 -3.50 -5.21
CA LEU A 256 5.47 -4.57 -4.25
C LEU A 256 3.97 -4.86 -4.18
N SER A 257 3.13 -3.83 -4.16
CA SER A 257 1.67 -3.98 -4.19
C SER A 257 1.18 -4.64 -5.46
N TYR A 258 1.78 -4.28 -6.60
CA TYR A 258 1.44 -4.92 -7.88
C TYR A 258 1.93 -6.36 -7.93
N ASN A 259 3.13 -6.63 -7.42
CA ASN A 259 3.72 -7.97 -7.34
C ASN A 259 2.85 -8.94 -6.54
N LEU A 260 2.24 -8.48 -5.43
CA LEU A 260 1.37 -9.29 -4.58
C LEU A 260 0.15 -9.89 -5.29
N ARG A 261 -0.25 -9.34 -6.45
CA ARG A 261 -1.41 -9.81 -7.22
C ARG A 261 -1.16 -11.08 -8.03
N PHE A 262 0.08 -11.55 -8.11
CA PHE A 262 0.46 -12.67 -8.97
C PHE A 262 0.87 -13.88 -8.12
N ASP A 263 0.22 -15.02 -8.31
CA ASP A 263 0.60 -16.24 -7.59
C ASP A 263 1.79 -16.96 -8.25
N TYR A 264 2.02 -16.71 -9.55
CA TYR A 264 3.03 -17.42 -10.34
C TYR A 264 4.09 -16.46 -10.92
N PRO A 265 5.39 -16.64 -10.58
CA PRO A 265 6.47 -15.76 -11.04
C PRO A 265 6.63 -15.71 -12.56
N ASN A 266 6.44 -16.84 -13.24
CA ASN A 266 6.62 -16.94 -14.69
C ASN A 266 5.60 -16.12 -15.50
N THR A 267 4.50 -15.72 -14.87
CA THR A 267 3.47 -14.84 -15.47
C THR A 267 3.50 -13.43 -14.91
N ASN A 268 4.40 -13.17 -13.95
CA ASN A 268 4.46 -11.90 -13.23
C ASN A 268 5.18 -10.85 -14.09
N PRO A 269 4.47 -9.80 -14.57
CA PRO A 269 5.06 -8.80 -15.45
C PRO A 269 6.16 -7.98 -14.75
N VAL A 270 6.14 -7.86 -13.41
CA VAL A 270 7.17 -7.17 -12.63
C VAL A 270 8.50 -7.91 -12.75
N ILE A 271 8.50 -9.22 -12.46
CA ILE A 271 9.70 -10.07 -12.53
C ILE A 271 10.21 -10.17 -13.97
N LEU A 272 9.32 -10.43 -14.93
CA LEU A 272 9.67 -10.54 -16.34
C LEU A 272 10.29 -9.24 -16.90
N THR A 273 9.73 -8.09 -16.51
CA THR A 273 10.27 -6.79 -16.95
C THR A 273 11.58 -6.47 -16.24
N LEU A 274 11.72 -6.82 -14.96
CA LEU A 274 12.96 -6.64 -14.20
C LEU A 274 14.13 -7.39 -14.85
N ILE A 275 13.93 -8.65 -15.26
CA ILE A 275 14.94 -9.44 -15.97
C ILE A 275 15.38 -8.72 -17.25
N ARG A 276 14.40 -8.31 -18.06
CA ARG A 276 14.64 -7.66 -19.35
C ARG A 276 15.39 -6.33 -19.19
N ILE A 277 14.98 -5.50 -18.23
CA ILE A 277 15.58 -4.18 -18.05
C ILE A 277 16.94 -4.27 -17.38
N ASN A 278 17.21 -5.26 -16.53
CA ASN A 278 18.50 -5.37 -15.84
C ASN A 278 19.69 -5.52 -16.81
N GLU A 279 19.46 -6.08 -18.00
CA GLU A 279 20.45 -6.12 -19.08
C GLU A 279 20.79 -4.74 -19.66
N GLN A 280 19.86 -3.79 -19.56
CA GLN A 280 19.96 -2.43 -20.14
C GLN A 280 20.30 -1.37 -19.08
N LEU A 281 19.82 -1.55 -17.86
CA LEU A 281 19.94 -0.66 -16.71
C LEU A 281 20.14 -1.53 -15.48
N SER A 282 21.29 -1.41 -14.82
CA SER A 282 21.53 -2.12 -13.56
C SER A 282 20.51 -1.67 -12.52
N CYS A 283 19.63 -2.58 -12.08
CA CYS A 283 18.57 -2.31 -11.10
C CYS A 283 19.10 -2.38 -9.66
N ARG A 284 20.28 -1.79 -9.41
CA ARG A 284 21.02 -1.99 -8.17
C ARG A 284 20.36 -1.26 -7.01
N GLN A 285 19.87 -0.04 -7.22
CA GLN A 285 19.25 0.75 -6.16
C GLN A 285 17.97 0.08 -5.65
N LEU A 286 17.16 -0.49 -6.55
CA LEU A 286 16.00 -1.29 -6.16
C LEU A 286 16.41 -2.46 -5.25
N ILE A 287 17.39 -3.26 -5.68
CA ILE A 287 17.81 -4.45 -4.94
C ILE A 287 18.41 -4.09 -3.58
N GLU A 288 19.25 -3.06 -3.50
CA GLU A 288 19.81 -2.59 -2.23
C GLU A 288 18.73 -2.12 -1.27
N ARG A 289 17.74 -1.35 -1.75
CA ARG A 289 16.61 -0.90 -0.93
C ARG A 289 15.75 -2.07 -0.45
N LEU A 290 15.48 -3.05 -1.30
CA LEU A 290 14.73 -4.26 -0.92
C LEU A 290 15.48 -5.11 0.11
N ILE A 291 16.78 -5.29 -0.05
CA ILE A 291 17.62 -6.00 0.93
C ILE A 291 17.65 -5.23 2.26
N LEU A 292 17.69 -3.89 2.24
CA LEU A 292 17.61 -3.07 3.46
C LEU A 292 16.27 -3.23 4.17
N LEU A 293 15.15 -3.25 3.43
CA LEU A 293 13.82 -3.52 4.00
C LEU A 293 13.75 -4.92 4.60
N PHE A 294 14.27 -5.92 3.88
CA PHE A 294 14.35 -7.31 4.32
C PHE A 294 15.18 -7.45 5.60
N ASN A 295 16.36 -6.83 5.66
CA ASN A 295 17.23 -6.84 6.84
C ASN A 295 16.57 -6.17 8.06
N ARG A 296 15.68 -5.19 7.85
CA ARG A 296 14.94 -4.51 8.92
C ARG A 296 13.63 -5.21 9.29
N ASN A 297 13.24 -6.27 8.56
CA ASN A 297 11.92 -6.91 8.66
C ASN A 297 10.75 -5.94 8.53
N ILE A 298 10.92 -4.89 7.73
CA ILE A 298 9.88 -3.89 7.49
C ILE A 298 9.18 -4.25 6.18
N ASP A 299 7.90 -4.56 6.25
CA ASP A 299 7.04 -4.60 5.07
C ASP A 299 6.47 -3.19 4.82
N PRO A 300 6.87 -2.49 3.74
CA PRO A 300 6.39 -1.13 3.47
C PRO A 300 4.89 -1.07 3.09
N ILE A 301 4.26 -2.21 2.85
CA ILE A 301 2.83 -2.36 2.54
C ILE A 301 1.98 -2.68 3.78
N GLU A 302 2.60 -3.27 4.81
CA GLU A 302 1.95 -3.63 6.08
C GLU A 302 0.68 -4.49 5.91
N GLN A 303 0.60 -5.30 4.85
CA GLN A 303 -0.50 -6.27 4.70
C GLN A 303 -0.32 -7.43 5.68
N LYS A 304 -1.36 -7.73 6.47
CA LYS A 304 -1.30 -8.71 7.57
C LYS A 304 -1.09 -10.16 7.13
N THR A 305 -1.35 -10.50 5.86
CA THR A 305 -1.39 -11.90 5.40
C THR A 305 -0.07 -12.38 4.78
N THR A 306 0.59 -11.54 3.99
CA THR A 306 1.79 -11.93 3.22
C THR A 306 2.78 -10.78 3.21
N ASN A 307 4.01 -11.02 3.67
CA ASN A 307 5.06 -10.00 3.62
C ASN A 307 5.46 -9.74 2.16
N SER A 308 5.24 -8.51 1.70
CA SER A 308 5.41 -8.13 0.28
C SER A 308 6.86 -8.27 -0.20
N VAL A 309 7.83 -7.99 0.67
CA VAL A 309 9.26 -8.06 0.37
C VAL A 309 9.72 -9.51 0.28
N ILE A 310 9.32 -10.35 1.25
CA ILE A 310 9.64 -11.78 1.24
C ILE A 310 9.04 -12.44 -0.01
N LYS A 311 7.78 -12.10 -0.33
CA LYS A 311 7.10 -12.60 -1.52
C LYS A 311 7.81 -12.20 -2.80
N PHE A 312 8.24 -10.94 -2.92
CA PHE A 312 9.00 -10.47 -4.07
C PHE A 312 10.30 -11.26 -4.28
N PHE A 313 11.06 -11.50 -3.21
CA PHE A 313 12.26 -12.32 -3.31
C PHE A 313 11.94 -13.78 -3.63
N ALA A 314 10.88 -14.35 -3.05
CA ALA A 314 10.45 -15.71 -3.37
C ALA A 314 10.16 -15.85 -4.87
N ASP A 315 9.43 -14.90 -5.47
CA ASP A 315 9.17 -14.92 -6.91
C ASP A 315 10.45 -14.83 -7.73
N LEU A 316 11.43 -14.04 -7.28
CA LEU A 316 12.70 -13.87 -7.96
C LEU A 316 13.53 -15.18 -7.97
N PHE A 317 13.47 -15.96 -6.90
CA PHE A 317 14.18 -17.25 -6.80
C PHE A 317 13.41 -18.40 -7.45
N ASP A 318 12.08 -18.39 -7.44
CA ASP A 318 11.23 -19.44 -8.03
C ASP A 318 11.07 -19.31 -9.56
N ASP A 319 11.44 -18.17 -10.16
CA ASP A 319 11.37 -17.96 -11.59
C ASP A 319 12.22 -18.95 -12.43
N GLN A 320 11.63 -19.42 -13.54
CA GLN A 320 12.25 -20.40 -14.45
C GLN A 320 13.37 -19.83 -15.30
N LYS A 321 13.42 -18.50 -15.51
CA LYS A 321 14.45 -17.83 -16.31
C LYS A 321 15.69 -17.48 -15.49
N ASN A 322 15.83 -18.04 -14.29
CA ASN A 322 16.95 -17.77 -13.37
C ASN A 322 17.10 -16.27 -13.08
N ALA A 323 15.98 -15.57 -12.88
CA ALA A 323 15.95 -14.15 -12.58
C ALA A 323 16.90 -13.76 -11.43
N SER A 324 16.88 -14.56 -10.36
CA SER A 324 17.80 -14.40 -9.24
C SER A 324 19.27 -14.42 -9.65
N ASP A 325 19.70 -15.30 -10.58
CA ASP A 325 21.09 -15.38 -11.09
C ASP A 325 21.50 -14.14 -11.89
N ILE A 326 20.55 -13.55 -12.61
CA ILE A 326 20.76 -12.35 -13.44
C ILE A 326 20.85 -11.08 -12.58
N ILE A 327 20.02 -11.01 -11.54
CA ILE A 327 19.76 -9.75 -10.81
C ILE A 327 20.57 -9.65 -9.52
N LEU A 328 20.74 -10.75 -8.78
CA LEU A 328 21.42 -10.74 -7.49
C LEU A 328 22.90 -11.11 -7.63
N PHE A 329 23.75 -10.46 -6.83
CA PHE A 329 25.13 -10.90 -6.68
C PHE A 329 25.25 -12.00 -5.65
N ASP A 330 26.37 -12.73 -5.72
CA ASP A 330 26.71 -13.75 -4.75
C ASP A 330 26.87 -13.23 -3.32
N SER A 331 27.25 -11.96 -3.16
CA SER A 331 27.24 -11.29 -1.86
C SER A 331 25.83 -11.10 -1.32
N ASP A 332 24.88 -10.73 -2.18
CA ASP A 332 23.49 -10.47 -1.78
C ASP A 332 22.80 -11.75 -1.31
N ARG A 333 22.96 -12.86 -2.06
CA ARG A 333 22.41 -14.17 -1.67
C ARG A 333 22.93 -14.63 -0.31
N ARG A 334 24.25 -14.47 -0.08
CA ARG A 334 24.87 -14.81 1.21
C ARG A 334 24.32 -13.96 2.35
N LEU A 335 24.24 -12.65 2.14
CA LEU A 335 23.66 -11.72 3.10
C LEU A 335 22.19 -12.07 3.41
N MET A 336 21.39 -12.42 2.40
CA MET A 336 20.02 -12.84 2.61
C MET A 336 19.93 -14.08 3.50
N VAL A 337 20.79 -15.08 3.30
CA VAL A 337 20.81 -16.27 4.19
C VAL A 337 21.28 -15.93 5.60
N GLU A 338 22.23 -15.01 5.78
CA GLU A 338 22.61 -14.54 7.11
C GLU A 338 21.47 -13.80 7.83
N ILE A 339 20.68 -13.02 7.09
CA ILE A 339 19.47 -12.37 7.61
C ILE A 339 18.43 -13.43 7.99
N ILE A 340 18.13 -14.38 7.10
CA ILE A 340 17.16 -15.46 7.38
C ILE A 340 17.59 -16.26 8.60
N SER A 341 18.87 -16.64 8.71
CA SER A 341 19.41 -17.34 9.87
C SER A 341 19.17 -16.55 11.16
N ARG A 342 19.31 -15.20 11.14
CA ARG A 342 18.93 -14.33 12.28
C ARG A 342 17.47 -14.43 12.65
N GLU A 343 16.63 -14.32 11.65
CA GLU A 343 15.20 -14.26 11.89
C GLU A 343 14.68 -15.60 12.41
N LEU A 344 15.25 -16.71 11.94
CA LEU A 344 14.89 -18.04 12.42
C LEU A 344 15.40 -18.33 13.83
N THR A 345 16.51 -17.75 14.28
CA THR A 345 16.95 -17.91 15.69
C THR A 345 16.03 -17.18 16.67
N ASP A 346 15.48 -16.03 16.25
CA ASP A 346 14.72 -15.14 17.14
C ASP A 346 13.20 -15.41 17.13
N ARG A 347 12.69 -16.09 16.09
CA ARG A 347 11.25 -16.33 15.90
C ARG A 347 10.77 -17.66 16.47
N SER A 348 9.45 -17.76 16.67
CA SER A 348 8.78 -19.00 17.03
C SER A 348 8.38 -19.78 15.78
N CYS A 349 8.54 -21.10 15.75
CA CYS A 349 8.12 -21.89 14.58
C CYS A 349 6.60 -22.14 14.47
N THR A 350 5.80 -21.36 15.22
CA THR A 350 4.34 -21.29 15.15
C THR A 350 3.84 -20.13 14.28
N ASP A 351 4.71 -19.21 13.84
CA ASP A 351 4.30 -18.06 13.04
C ASP A 351 4.35 -18.36 11.53
N GLY A 352 3.42 -17.76 10.76
CA GLY A 352 3.37 -17.91 9.30
C GLY A 352 4.50 -17.17 8.58
N ILE A 353 5.13 -16.21 9.25
CA ILE A 353 6.27 -15.46 8.71
C ILE A 353 7.52 -16.36 8.68
N THR A 354 7.74 -17.21 9.68
CA THR A 354 8.79 -18.24 9.66
C THR A 354 8.59 -19.19 8.50
N THR A 355 7.34 -19.58 8.19
CA THR A 355 7.05 -20.37 7.00
C THR A 355 7.49 -19.65 5.73
N ALA A 356 7.23 -18.35 5.61
CA ALA A 356 7.66 -17.57 4.46
C ALA A 356 9.20 -17.48 4.36
N TYR A 357 9.91 -17.29 5.47
CA TYR A 357 11.38 -17.31 5.50
C TYR A 357 11.97 -18.67 5.13
N LEU A 358 11.40 -19.76 5.65
CA LEU A 358 11.82 -21.13 5.33
C LEU A 358 11.59 -21.46 3.86
N SER A 359 10.43 -21.08 3.30
CA SER A 359 10.15 -21.24 1.87
C SER A 359 11.13 -20.45 1.01
N LEU A 360 11.43 -19.20 1.37
CA LEU A 360 12.44 -18.40 0.66
C LEU A 360 13.83 -19.04 0.76
N LEU A 361 14.20 -19.54 1.94
CA LEU A 361 15.48 -20.22 2.16
C LEU A 361 15.60 -21.45 1.25
N GLU A 362 14.56 -22.28 1.20
CA GLU A 362 14.50 -23.46 0.34
C GLU A 362 14.73 -23.09 -1.13
N LEU A 363 14.07 -22.05 -1.62
CA LEU A 363 14.26 -21.54 -2.99
C LEU A 363 15.69 -21.05 -3.26
N ILE A 364 16.33 -20.37 -2.29
CA ILE A 364 17.73 -19.94 -2.41
C ILE A 364 18.65 -21.16 -2.54
N PHE A 365 18.45 -22.16 -1.68
CA PHE A 365 19.25 -23.38 -1.63
C PHE A 365 19.11 -24.23 -2.91
N ARG A 366 17.90 -24.29 -3.49
CA ARG A 366 17.66 -24.94 -4.80
C ARG A 366 18.52 -24.35 -5.92
N LYS A 367 18.70 -23.03 -5.93
CA LYS A 367 19.49 -22.33 -6.98
C LYS A 367 20.99 -22.38 -6.70
N LYS A 368 21.39 -22.34 -5.43
CA LYS A 368 22.81 -22.34 -5.05
C LYS A 368 23.06 -23.07 -3.74
N THR A 369 23.98 -24.02 -3.78
CA THR A 369 24.45 -24.70 -2.56
C THR A 369 25.20 -23.71 -1.67
N ILE A 370 24.65 -23.47 -0.49
CA ILE A 370 25.29 -22.69 0.58
C ILE A 370 25.90 -23.68 1.59
N THR A 371 27.13 -23.39 1.98
CA THR A 371 27.98 -24.24 2.82
C THR A 371 28.51 -23.46 4.02
N HIS A 372 29.07 -24.15 5.01
CA HIS A 372 29.76 -23.51 6.15
C HIS A 372 30.85 -22.52 5.72
N GLU A 373 31.49 -22.72 4.56
CA GLU A 373 32.51 -21.79 4.04
C GLU A 373 31.91 -20.49 3.49
N THR A 374 30.65 -20.52 3.08
CA THR A 374 29.99 -19.39 2.39
C THR A 374 28.97 -18.66 3.27
N CYS A 375 28.51 -19.28 4.36
CA CYS A 375 27.63 -18.67 5.35
C CYS A 375 28.23 -18.80 6.75
N THR A 376 28.53 -17.66 7.38
CA THR A 376 29.15 -17.62 8.72
C THR A 376 28.22 -18.13 9.81
N ARG A 377 26.89 -18.02 9.60
CA ARG A 377 25.85 -18.40 10.56
C ARG A 377 25.16 -19.73 10.23
N PHE A 378 25.87 -20.60 9.51
CA PHE A 378 25.34 -21.90 9.11
C PHE A 378 25.06 -22.81 10.32
N ASP A 379 25.93 -22.78 11.33
CA ASP A 379 25.75 -23.57 12.57
C ASP A 379 24.50 -23.14 13.35
N GLU A 380 24.24 -21.83 13.42
CA GLU A 380 23.05 -21.27 14.05
C GLU A 380 21.76 -21.66 13.30
N LEU A 381 21.83 -21.69 11.97
CA LEU A 381 20.72 -22.16 11.13
C LEU A 381 20.43 -23.65 11.40
N GLN A 382 21.47 -24.48 11.49
CA GLN A 382 21.32 -25.90 11.78
C GLN A 382 20.73 -26.14 13.18
N GLN A 383 21.16 -25.37 14.19
CA GLN A 383 20.59 -25.41 15.53
C GLN A 383 19.11 -25.00 15.54
N SER A 384 18.75 -23.98 14.75
CA SER A 384 17.36 -23.53 14.59
C SER A 384 16.49 -24.63 13.98
N PHE A 385 17.00 -25.34 12.96
CA PHE A 385 16.30 -26.50 12.38
C PHE A 385 16.10 -27.63 13.39
N GLN A 386 17.12 -27.98 14.19
CA GLN A 386 17.00 -28.98 15.25
C GLN A 386 15.95 -28.58 16.30
N SER A 387 15.97 -27.32 16.73
CA SER A 387 15.00 -26.76 17.67
C SER A 387 13.57 -26.88 17.13
N TYR A 388 13.36 -26.52 15.85
CA TYR A 388 12.04 -26.55 15.24
C TYR A 388 11.52 -27.98 15.00
N LEU A 389 12.40 -28.91 14.60
CA LEU A 389 12.04 -30.31 14.41
C LEU A 389 11.71 -31.02 15.74
N SER A 390 12.40 -30.66 16.83
CA SER A 390 12.16 -31.23 18.17
C SER A 390 10.97 -30.61 18.90
N THR A 391 10.51 -29.43 18.48
CA THR A 391 9.36 -28.75 19.09
C THR A 391 8.04 -29.37 18.64
N GLU A 392 7.24 -29.89 19.59
CA GLU A 392 5.96 -30.56 19.31
C GLU A 392 4.94 -29.63 18.61
N HIS A 393 4.85 -28.37 19.07
CA HIS A 393 3.91 -27.37 18.57
C HIS A 393 4.33 -26.67 17.27
N CYS A 394 5.39 -27.12 16.61
CA CYS A 394 5.81 -26.53 15.35
C CYS A 394 4.78 -26.72 14.24
N LEU A 395 4.61 -25.71 13.38
CA LEU A 395 3.76 -25.86 12.19
C LEU A 395 4.26 -27.02 11.32
N SER A 396 3.32 -27.81 10.80
CA SER A 396 3.64 -28.94 9.93
C SER A 396 4.34 -28.51 8.65
N GLU A 397 3.98 -27.35 8.07
CA GLU A 397 4.66 -26.83 6.88
C GLU A 397 6.13 -26.53 7.17
N ASN A 398 6.43 -25.91 8.33
CA ASN A 398 7.80 -25.56 8.71
C ASN A 398 8.68 -26.82 8.80
N ARG A 399 8.18 -27.88 9.47
CA ARG A 399 8.89 -29.16 9.57
C ARG A 399 9.07 -29.83 8.22
N PHE A 400 8.06 -29.75 7.34
CA PHE A 400 8.15 -30.29 5.99
C PHE A 400 9.24 -29.59 5.17
N ILE A 401 9.23 -28.25 5.12
CA ILE A 401 10.20 -27.46 4.37
C ILE A 401 11.63 -27.70 4.88
N ILE A 402 11.81 -27.74 6.21
CA ILE A 402 13.12 -28.02 6.82
C ILE A 402 13.63 -29.40 6.38
N ASN A 403 12.79 -30.43 6.48
CA ASN A 403 13.17 -31.79 6.05
C ASN A 403 13.51 -31.86 4.56
N GLU A 404 12.79 -31.15 3.69
CA GLU A 404 13.13 -31.03 2.27
C GLU A 404 14.51 -30.39 2.07
N ILE A 405 14.79 -29.26 2.74
CA ILE A 405 16.11 -28.61 2.66
C ILE A 405 17.22 -29.58 3.08
N ILE A 406 17.05 -30.30 4.19
CA ILE A 406 18.03 -31.25 4.71
C ILE A 406 18.25 -32.40 3.72
N GLN A 407 17.18 -32.98 3.17
CA GLN A 407 17.26 -34.11 2.24
C GLN A 407 17.92 -33.71 0.92
N GLN A 408 17.65 -32.50 0.43
CA GLN A 408 18.20 -32.01 -0.82
C GLN A 408 19.65 -31.53 -0.68
N HIS A 409 20.09 -31.17 0.52
CA HIS A 409 21.40 -30.57 0.76
C HIS A 409 22.21 -31.31 1.84
N ASN A 410 23.21 -32.09 1.37
CA ASN A 410 24.13 -32.86 2.21
C ASN A 410 25.02 -32.02 3.16
N CYS A 411 24.91 -30.68 3.15
CA CYS A 411 25.67 -29.81 4.03
C CYS A 411 25.11 -29.76 5.46
N PHE A 412 23.89 -30.23 5.70
CA PHE A 412 23.31 -30.30 7.04
C PHE A 412 23.64 -31.64 7.71
N SER A 413 24.37 -31.59 8.82
CA SER A 413 24.77 -32.78 9.60
C SER A 413 23.88 -32.97 10.82
N LEU A 414 22.60 -33.28 10.62
CA LEU A 414 21.69 -33.52 11.74
C LEU A 414 21.99 -34.89 12.36
N ILE A 415 22.80 -34.88 13.43
CA ILE A 415 23.01 -36.01 14.34
C ILE A 415 21.81 -36.14 15.27
#